data_AF-A0A7W6L1S2-F1
#
_entry.id   AF-A0A7W6L1S2-F1
#
_cell.length_a   1.000
_cell.length_b   1.000
_cell.length_c   1.000
_cell.angle_alpha   90.00
_cell.angle_beta   90.00
_cell.angle_gamma   90.00
#
_symmetry.space_group_name_H-M   'P 1'
#
loop_
_entity.id
_entity.type
_entity.pdbx_description
1 polymer ?
#
loop_
_entity_poly.entity_id
_entity_poly.type
_entity_poly.pdbx_seq_one_letter_code
_entity_poly.pdbx_strand_id
1 'polypeptide(L)'
;MTDAPHGRRRELLHQLRNRLNVMGFALYALRGEASKPMDTLRGAHQSAVDLLNQLGEEERALQQAGDSHADTDADTADQPR
;
A
#
# COMPACT_ATOMS: atom_id res chain seq x y z
N MET A 1 -3.67 -23.90 -1.92
CA MET A 1 -4.65 -22.82 -2.20
C MET A 1 -4.46 -21.68 -1.19
N THR A 2 -3.25 -21.12 -1.08
CA THR A 2 -2.86 -20.30 0.08
C THR A 2 -2.62 -18.81 -0.25
N ASP A 3 -2.74 -18.41 -1.52
CA ASP A 3 -2.50 -17.01 -1.97
C ASP A 3 -3.71 -16.06 -1.88
N ALA A 4 -4.90 -16.55 -1.54
CA ALA A 4 -6.14 -15.79 -1.62
C ALA A 4 -6.23 -14.51 -0.73
N PRO A 5 -5.72 -14.48 0.53
CA PRO A 5 -5.89 -13.30 1.39
C PRO A 5 -4.95 -12.13 1.02
N HIS A 6 -3.75 -12.42 0.51
CA HIS A 6 -2.76 -11.40 0.15
C HIS A 6 -3.14 -10.68 -1.16
N GLY A 7 -3.68 -11.40 -2.14
CA GLY A 7 -4.20 -10.80 -3.38
C GLY A 7 -5.32 -9.79 -3.12
N ARG A 8 -6.29 -10.15 -2.26
CA ARG A 8 -7.41 -9.27 -1.91
C ARG A 8 -6.98 -8.04 -1.12
N ARG A 9 -6.05 -8.18 -0.18
CA ARG A 9 -5.51 -7.03 0.57
C ARG A 9 -4.82 -6.03 -0.36
N ARG A 10 -3.98 -6.51 -1.29
CA ARG A 10 -3.32 -5.66 -2.29
C ARG A 10 -4.30 -4.93 -3.18
N GLU A 11 -5.34 -5.63 -3.64
CA GLU A 11 -6.39 -5.02 -4.46
C GLU A 11 -7.09 -3.89 -3.70
N LEU A 12 -7.46 -4.12 -2.43
CA LEU A 12 -8.10 -3.09 -1.59
C LEU A 12 -7.19 -1.88 -1.36
N LEU A 13 -5.89 -2.08 -1.11
CA LEU A 13 -4.92 -0.99 -0.97
C LEU A 13 -4.79 -0.18 -2.27
N HIS A 14 -4.79 -0.86 -3.42
CA HIS A 14 -4.77 -0.21 -4.73
C HIS A 14 -6.04 0.62 -4.96
N GLN A 15 -7.23 0.06 -4.68
CA GLN A 15 -8.49 0.79 -4.81
C GLN A 15 -8.55 2.00 -3.87
N LEU A 16 -8.09 1.85 -2.62
CA LEU A 16 -8.01 2.95 -1.66
C LEU A 16 -7.08 4.07 -2.14
N ARG A 17 -5.91 3.73 -2.71
CA ARG A 17 -4.98 4.70 -3.30
C ARG A 17 -5.63 5.49 -4.42
N ASN A 18 -6.35 4.80 -5.32
CA ASN A 18 -7.06 5.46 -6.41
C ASN A 18 -8.14 6.42 -5.87
N ARG A 19 -8.86 6.03 -4.81
CA ARG A 19 -9.88 6.91 -4.21
C ARG A 19 -9.26 8.15 -3.55
N LEU A 20 -8.13 7.99 -2.84
CA LEU A 20 -7.40 9.12 -2.27
C LEU A 20 -6.82 10.03 -3.35
N ASN A 21 -6.35 9.49 -4.48
CA ASN A 21 -5.90 10.31 -5.62
C ASN A 21 -7.03 11.17 -6.18
N VAL A 22 -8.22 10.60 -6.39
CA VAL A 22 -9.41 11.35 -6.84
C VAL A 22 -9.80 12.44 -5.84
N MET A 23 -9.78 12.14 -4.54
CA MET A 23 -10.03 13.13 -3.50
C MET A 23 -8.96 14.25 -3.52
N GLY A 24 -7.69 13.90 -3.74
CA GLY A 24 -6.60 14.87 -3.87
C GLY A 24 -6.80 15.81 -5.06
N PHE A 25 -7.24 15.29 -6.22
CA PHE A 25 -7.58 16.13 -7.37
C PHE A 25 -8.73 17.09 -7.07
N ALA A 26 -9.78 16.63 -6.39
CA ALA A 26 -10.89 17.49 -5.98
C ALA A 26 -10.42 18.58 -5.00
N LEU A 27 -9.63 18.22 -3.98
CA LEU A 27 -9.06 19.18 -3.03
C LEU A 27 -8.13 20.19 -3.69
N TYR A 28 -7.36 19.75 -4.70
CA TYR A 28 -6.50 20.63 -5.47
C TYR A 28 -7.27 21.61 -6.37
N ALA A 29 -8.41 21.18 -6.93
CA ALA A 29 -9.30 22.06 -7.67
C ALA A 29 -9.90 23.15 -6.75
N LEU A 30 -10.18 22.79 -5.49
CA LEU A 30 -10.70 23.70 -4.45
C LEU A 30 -9.60 24.44 -3.68
N ARG A 31 -8.35 24.46 -4.17
CA ARG A 31 -7.21 25.02 -3.40
C ARG A 31 -7.35 26.49 -3.02
N GLY A 32 -8.16 27.25 -3.78
CA GLY A 32 -8.45 28.66 -3.53
C GLY A 32 -9.47 28.90 -2.41
N GLU A 33 -10.19 27.85 -1.97
CA GLU A 33 -11.11 27.94 -0.85
C GLU A 33 -10.33 27.81 0.46
N ALA A 34 -10.13 28.94 1.13
CA ALA A 34 -9.51 28.99 2.45
C ALA A 34 -10.59 29.03 3.53
N SER A 35 -10.76 27.91 4.23
CA SER A 35 -11.58 27.82 5.43
C SER A 35 -10.99 26.78 6.38
N LYS A 36 -11.17 26.96 7.69
CA LYS A 36 -10.68 26.00 8.69
C LYS A 36 -11.12 24.55 8.39
N PRO A 37 -12.37 24.27 7.96
CA PRO A 37 -12.77 22.93 7.53
C PRO A 37 -11.98 22.40 6.33
N MET A 38 -11.69 23.26 5.34
CA MET A 38 -10.90 22.87 4.16
C MET A 38 -9.44 22.56 4.51
N ASP A 39 -8.85 23.29 5.45
CA ASP A 39 -7.50 23.01 5.94
C ASP A 39 -7.44 21.68 6.69
N THR A 40 -8.42 21.42 7.57
CA THR A 40 -8.56 20.12 8.25
C THR A 40 -8.74 18.98 7.25
N LEU A 41 -9.57 19.17 6.22
CA LEU A 41 -9.81 18.14 5.20
C LEU A 41 -8.56 17.83 4.37
N ARG A 42 -7.80 18.88 3.99
CA ARG A 42 -6.48 18.71 3.33
C ARG A 42 -5.49 17.97 4.21
N GLY A 43 -5.42 18.33 5.50
CA GLY A 43 -4.57 17.63 6.47
C GLY A 43 -4.95 16.15 6.63
N ALA A 44 -6.25 15.85 6.76
CA ALA A 44 -6.73 14.48 6.87
C ALA A 44 -6.46 13.65 5.61
N HIS A 45 -6.61 14.25 4.42
CA HIS A 45 -6.25 13.61 3.16
C HIS A 45 -4.76 13.26 3.12
N GLN A 46 -3.88 14.20 3.48
CA GLN A 46 -2.44 13.96 3.49
C GLN A 46 -2.07 12.85 4.48
N SER A 47 -2.57 12.89 5.71
CA SER A 47 -2.32 11.84 6.70
C SER A 47 -2.81 10.46 6.23
N ALA A 48 -3.96 10.40 5.55
CA ALA A 48 -4.46 9.14 4.99
C ALA A 48 -3.56 8.58 3.88
N VAL A 49 -2.99 9.46 3.04
CA VAL A 49 -2.01 9.06 2.01
C VAL A 49 -0.73 8.53 2.66
N ASP A 50 -0.24 9.20 3.70
CA ASP A 50 0.98 8.79 4.40
C ASP A 50 0.84 7.42 5.09
N LEU A 51 -0.30 7.19 5.76
CA LEU A 51 -0.63 5.88 6.34
C LEU A 51 -0.73 4.79 5.26
N LEU A 52 -1.31 5.12 4.11
CA LEU A 52 -1.43 4.15 3.01
C LEU A 52 -0.06 3.78 2.41
N ASN A 53 0.88 4.74 2.34
CA ASN A 53 2.23 4.48 1.89
C ASN A 53 2.96 3.54 2.87
N GLN A 54 2.83 3.78 4.18
CA GLN A 54 3.39 2.90 5.22
C GLN A 54 2.84 1.46 5.10
N LEU A 55 1.52 1.31 4.95
CA LEU A 55 0.90 -0.01 4.72
C LEU A 55 1.42 -0.70 3.46
N GLY A 56 1.68 0.06 2.39
CA GLY A 56 2.25 -0.46 1.15
C GLY A 56 3.73 -0.82 1.26
N GLU A 57 4.47 -0.22 2.18
CA GLU A 57 5.86 -0.58 2.52
C GLU A 57 5.89 -1.86 3.35
N GLU A 58 5.06 -1.97 4.39
CA GLU A 58 4.91 -3.18 5.20
C GLU A 58 4.55 -4.40 4.35
N GLU A 59 3.60 -4.26 3.42
CA GLU A 59 3.20 -5.34 2.51
C GLU A 59 4.35 -5.82 1.61
N ARG A 60 5.19 -4.90 1.11
CA ARG A 60 6.36 -5.23 0.31
C ARG A 60 7.44 -5.92 1.14
N ALA A 61 7.67 -5.45 2.37
CA ALA A 61 8.60 -6.08 3.30
C ALA A 61 8.19 -7.52 3.65
N LEU A 62 6.89 -7.77 3.86
CA LEU A 62 6.35 -9.12 4.10
C LEU A 62 6.55 -10.06 2.91
N GLN A 63 6.36 -9.57 1.68
CA GLN A 63 6.59 -10.36 0.46
C GLN A 63 8.06 -10.74 0.31
N GLN A 64 8.98 -9.78 0.50
CA GLN A 64 10.42 -10.03 0.44
C GLN A 64 10.88 -11.06 1.48
N ALA A 65 10.30 -11.05 2.69
CA ALA A 65 10.59 -12.04 3.72
C ALA A 65 10.06 -13.44 3.36
N GLY A 66 8.91 -13.52 2.70
CA GLY A 66 8.33 -14.78 2.20
C GLY A 66 9.13 -15.39 1.05
N ASP A 67 9.55 -14.57 0.08
CA ASP A 67 10.32 -15.01 -1.10
C ASP A 67 11.74 -15.45 -0.71
N SER A 68 12.36 -14.79 0.28
CA SER A 68 13.69 -15.16 0.78
C SER A 68 13.72 -16.55 1.43
N HIS A 69 12.58 -17.04 1.94
CA HIS A 69 12.52 -18.37 2.55
C HIS A 69 12.32 -19.48 1.51
N ALA A 70 11.67 -19.19 0.37
CA ALA A 70 11.46 -20.14 -0.70
C ALA A 70 12.75 -20.49 -1.48
N ASP A 71 13.69 -19.55 -1.58
CA ASP A 71 14.96 -19.77 -2.29
C ASP A 71 15.99 -20.60 -1.48
N THR A 72 15.85 -20.72 -0.16
CA THR A 72 16.80 -21.51 0.66
C THR A 72 16.51 -23.01 0.60
N ASP A 73 15.25 -23.41 0.37
CA ASP A 73 14.86 -24.83 0.31
C ASP A 73 15.17 -25.48 -1.05
N ALA A 74 15.39 -24.68 -2.11
CA ALA A 74 15.68 -25.19 -3.45
C ALA A 74 17.16 -25.55 -3.68
N ASP A 75 18.09 -24.98 -2.90
CA ASP A 75 19.54 -25.17 -3.09
C ASP A 75 20.11 -26.40 -2.35
N THR A 76 19.30 -27.10 -1.53
CA THR A 76 19.78 -28.27 -0.75
C THR A 76 19.51 -29.61 -1.44
N ALA A 77 18.86 -29.64 -2.61
CA ALA A 77 18.41 -30.86 -3.27
C ALA A 77 19.36 -31.44 -4.34
N ASP A 78 20.51 -30.83 -4.61
CA ASP A 78 21.47 -31.33 -5.61
C ASP A 78 22.85 -31.61 -4.98
N GLN A 79 22.98 -32.77 -4.32
CA GLN A 79 24.29 -33.34 -4.02
C GLN A 79 24.24 -34.86 -4.22
N PRO A 80 24.70 -35.40 -5.37
CA PRO A 80 24.82 -36.83 -5.54
C PRO A 80 26.08 -37.34 -4.82
N ARG A 81 25.93 -38.46 -4.10
CA ARG A 81 27.03 -39.22 -3.49
C ARG A 81 27.83 -40.01 -4.52
#